data_AF-A0A7J8X6W7-F1
#
_entry.id   AF-A0A7J8X6W7-F1
#
_cell.length_a   1.000
_cell.length_b   1.000
_cell.length_c   1.000
_cell.angle_alpha   90.00
_cell.angle_beta   90.00
_cell.angle_gamma   90.00
#
_symmetry.space_group_name_H-M   'P 1'
#
loop_
_entity.id
_entity.type
_entity.pdbx_description
1 polymer ?
#
loop_
_entity_poly.entity_id
_entity_poly.type
_entity_poly.pdbx_seq_one_letter_code
_entity_poly.pdbx_strand_id
1 'polypeptide(L)'
;MGFKDVEIMVAETGWPYSGDSNEVGPSIENAKAYNGNLIAHLKSMVGTPLMPGKSVDTYLFALYDEDLKPGPGSERAFGLYKTDLSMTYDTPSTPTTPVTPQPKPTATGWCVPKAGISDAQLQSSLDYACGQGIDCSPIQLGGACFEPNTVASHAAYAMNLYYQSSAKNPWNCDFSQTATLTSQNPSKYTSLKLYLNSIADNWFNRSVQ
;
A
#
# COMPACT_ATOMS: atom_id res chain seq x y z
N MET A 1 -29.93 -29.54 25.71
CA MET A 1 -29.74 -29.77 24.26
C MET A 1 -28.72 -28.78 23.77
N GLY A 2 -27.62 -29.25 23.19
CA GLY A 2 -26.50 -28.42 22.70
C GLY A 2 -25.18 -29.18 22.85
N PHE A 3 -24.44 -29.31 21.75
CA PHE A 3 -23.12 -29.94 21.73
C PHE A 3 -22.07 -28.86 22.01
N LYS A 4 -21.64 -28.73 23.27
CA LYS A 4 -20.69 -27.67 23.70
C LYS A 4 -19.29 -27.85 23.13
N ASP A 5 -18.95 -29.07 22.72
CA ASP A 5 -17.62 -29.44 22.24
C ASP A 5 -17.51 -29.45 20.70
N VAL A 6 -18.60 -29.14 20.00
CA VAL A 6 -18.59 -29.03 18.53
C VAL A 6 -18.26 -27.60 18.15
N GLU A 7 -17.10 -27.43 17.52
CA GLU A 7 -16.69 -26.16 16.95
C GLU A 7 -17.44 -25.87 15.64
N ILE A 8 -17.92 -24.64 15.51
CA ILE A 8 -18.60 -24.15 14.32
C ILE A 8 -17.68 -23.13 13.66
N MET A 9 -17.51 -23.26 12.33
CA MET A 9 -16.76 -22.34 11.49
C MET A 9 -17.63 -21.91 10.31
N VAL A 10 -17.46 -20.67 9.86
CA VAL A 10 -18.04 -20.19 8.61
C VAL A 10 -17.02 -20.43 7.51
N ALA A 11 -17.28 -21.46 6.70
CA ALA A 11 -16.36 -21.90 5.65
C ALA A 11 -16.20 -20.86 4.53
N GLU A 12 -17.26 -20.12 4.20
CA GLU A 12 -17.25 -19.12 3.14
C GLU A 12 -18.29 -18.05 3.44
N THR A 13 -17.91 -16.79 3.28
CA THR A 13 -18.85 -15.67 3.38
C THR A 13 -18.30 -14.44 2.67
N GLY A 14 -19.17 -13.59 2.12
CA GLY A 14 -18.74 -12.41 1.40
C GLY A 14 -19.90 -11.71 0.73
N TRP A 15 -19.61 -10.61 0.05
CA TRP A 15 -20.61 -9.85 -0.68
C TRP A 15 -20.03 -9.32 -2.00
N PRO A 16 -20.76 -9.46 -3.12
CA PRO A 16 -20.24 -9.12 -4.43
C PRO A 16 -20.16 -7.60 -4.60
N TYR A 17 -19.04 -7.11 -5.16
CA TYR A 17 -18.82 -5.68 -5.40
C TYR A 17 -19.44 -5.18 -6.72
N SER A 18 -19.80 -6.09 -7.61
CA SER A 18 -20.38 -5.81 -8.93
C SER A 18 -21.33 -6.93 -9.34
N GLY A 19 -22.20 -6.67 -10.30
CA GLY A 19 -23.19 -7.63 -10.82
C GLY A 19 -23.83 -7.13 -12.11
N ASP A 20 -24.70 -7.95 -12.70
CA ASP A 20 -25.45 -7.60 -13.90
C ASP A 20 -26.46 -6.46 -13.61
N SER A 21 -26.90 -5.76 -14.65
CA SER A 21 -27.77 -4.58 -14.50
C SER A 21 -29.13 -4.85 -13.84
N ASN A 22 -29.57 -6.12 -13.82
CA ASN A 22 -30.80 -6.58 -13.19
C ASN A 22 -30.59 -7.09 -11.75
N GLU A 23 -29.36 -7.10 -11.24
CA GLU A 23 -29.05 -7.53 -9.89
C GLU A 23 -29.08 -6.35 -8.92
N VAL A 24 -29.92 -6.46 -7.89
CA VAL A 24 -30.01 -5.46 -6.82
C VAL A 24 -29.15 -5.90 -5.65
N GLY A 25 -28.24 -5.04 -5.20
CA GLY A 25 -27.41 -5.29 -4.02
C GLY A 25 -25.91 -5.44 -4.27
N PRO A 26 -25.42 -5.98 -5.41
CA PRO A 26 -23.99 -5.93 -5.71
C PRO A 26 -23.52 -4.49 -5.87
N SER A 27 -22.62 -4.06 -5.00
CA SER A 27 -21.97 -2.75 -5.09
C SER A 27 -20.72 -2.70 -4.21
N ILE A 28 -19.79 -1.80 -4.53
CA ILE A 28 -18.59 -1.57 -3.72
C ILE A 28 -18.96 -1.18 -2.29
N GLU A 29 -19.99 -0.34 -2.13
CA GLU A 29 -20.45 0.15 -0.83
C GLU A 29 -20.97 -1.00 0.04
N ASN A 30 -21.78 -1.89 -0.53
CA ASN A 30 -22.34 -3.03 0.19
C ASN A 30 -21.26 -4.08 0.49
N ALA A 31 -20.34 -4.33 -0.45
CA ALA A 31 -19.22 -5.24 -0.24
C ALA A 31 -18.31 -4.76 0.89
N LYS A 32 -17.96 -3.47 0.89
CA LYS A 32 -17.18 -2.84 1.95
C LYS A 32 -17.91 -2.87 3.29
N ALA A 33 -19.20 -2.56 3.32
CA ALA A 33 -20.00 -2.56 4.54
C ALA A 33 -20.10 -3.97 5.14
N TYR A 34 -20.41 -4.97 4.32
CA TYR A 34 -20.55 -6.35 4.77
C TYR A 34 -19.22 -6.90 5.31
N ASN A 35 -18.15 -6.86 4.51
CA ASN A 35 -16.86 -7.41 4.91
C ASN A 35 -16.22 -6.62 6.05
N GLY A 36 -16.36 -5.30 6.05
CA GLY A 36 -15.87 -4.44 7.13
C GLY A 36 -16.58 -4.72 8.45
N ASN A 37 -17.92 -4.80 8.45
CA ASN A 37 -18.71 -5.07 9.66
C ASN A 37 -18.52 -6.49 10.17
N LEU A 38 -18.40 -7.47 9.28
CA LEU A 38 -18.08 -8.85 9.64
C LEU A 38 -16.75 -8.91 10.41
N ILE A 39 -15.71 -8.29 9.88
CA ILE A 39 -14.40 -8.33 10.54
C ILE A 39 -14.41 -7.55 11.85
N ALA A 40 -15.10 -6.40 11.90
CA ALA A 40 -15.30 -5.67 13.16
C ALA A 40 -16.02 -6.53 14.21
N HIS A 41 -17.05 -7.27 13.80
CA HIS A 41 -17.78 -8.19 14.67
C HIS A 41 -16.88 -9.33 15.18
N LEU A 42 -16.10 -9.96 14.30
CA LEU A 42 -15.17 -11.03 14.68
C LEU A 42 -14.08 -10.53 15.65
N LYS A 43 -13.51 -9.35 15.38
CA LYS A 43 -12.52 -8.72 16.26
C LYS A 43 -13.10 -8.30 17.62
N SER A 44 -14.40 -8.01 17.70
CA SER A 44 -15.03 -7.63 18.96
C SER A 44 -15.11 -8.76 19.98
N MET A 45 -14.92 -10.02 19.56
CA MET A 45 -15.04 -11.22 20.40
C MET A 45 -16.40 -11.38 21.09
N VAL A 46 -17.43 -10.61 20.70
CA VAL A 46 -18.77 -10.70 21.32
C VAL A 46 -19.34 -12.11 21.20
N GLY A 47 -19.01 -12.80 20.10
CA GLY A 47 -19.46 -14.15 19.80
C GLY A 47 -20.94 -14.21 19.42
N THR A 48 -21.50 -15.41 19.37
CA THR A 48 -22.92 -15.61 19.08
C THR A 48 -23.73 -15.64 20.37
N PRO A 49 -25.07 -15.44 20.33
CA PRO A 49 -25.90 -15.55 21.53
C PRO A 49 -25.76 -16.88 22.29
N LEU A 50 -25.42 -17.97 21.59
CA LEU A 50 -25.23 -19.32 22.16
C LEU A 50 -23.77 -19.64 22.51
N MET A 51 -22.80 -18.87 22.00
CA MET A 51 -21.38 -18.95 22.33
C MET A 51 -20.80 -17.54 22.57
N PRO A 52 -21.20 -16.87 23.67
CA PRO A 52 -20.74 -15.52 23.96
C PRO A 52 -19.25 -15.51 24.31
N GLY A 53 -18.53 -14.46 23.91
CA GLY A 53 -17.11 -14.29 24.23
C GLY A 53 -16.14 -15.12 23.37
N LYS A 54 -16.65 -15.94 22.44
CA LYS A 54 -15.85 -16.73 21.49
C LYS A 54 -16.13 -16.27 20.06
N SER A 55 -15.11 -15.81 19.35
CA SER A 55 -15.21 -15.54 17.91
C SER A 55 -15.43 -16.84 17.13
N VAL A 56 -16.14 -16.75 16.01
CA VAL A 56 -16.34 -17.87 15.08
C VAL A 56 -15.28 -17.77 13.99
N ASP A 57 -14.47 -18.81 13.80
CA ASP A 57 -13.52 -18.85 12.70
C ASP A 57 -14.28 -18.73 11.38
N THR A 58 -13.92 -17.71 10.60
CA THR A 58 -14.69 -17.29 9.43
C THR A 58 -13.73 -16.99 8.29
N TYR A 59 -13.95 -17.65 7.16
CA TYR A 59 -13.15 -17.48 5.95
C TYR A 59 -13.92 -16.61 4.95
N LEU A 60 -13.25 -15.57 4.45
CA LEU A 60 -13.85 -14.59 3.56
C LEU A 60 -13.70 -15.05 2.09
N PHE A 61 -14.83 -15.16 1.40
CA PHE A 61 -14.93 -15.48 -0.01
C PHE A 61 -15.04 -14.17 -0.82
N ALA A 62 -14.13 -13.85 -1.75
CA ALA A 62 -12.93 -14.59 -2.15
C ALA A 62 -11.71 -13.66 -2.23
N LEU A 63 -10.51 -14.23 -2.33
CA LEU A 63 -9.31 -13.43 -2.49
C LEU A 63 -9.24 -12.76 -3.87
N TYR A 64 -9.61 -13.50 -4.91
CA TYR A 64 -9.65 -13.05 -6.31
C TYR A 64 -11.02 -13.34 -6.93
N ASP A 65 -11.33 -12.62 -8.00
CA ASP A 65 -12.52 -12.87 -8.82
C ASP A 65 -12.38 -14.16 -9.62
N GLU A 66 -13.51 -14.88 -9.77
CA GLU A 66 -13.60 -16.08 -10.61
C GLU A 66 -14.21 -15.72 -11.96
N ASP A 67 -13.37 -15.45 -12.95
CA ASP A 67 -13.75 -14.98 -14.29
C ASP A 67 -14.53 -16.03 -15.13
N LEU A 68 -14.39 -17.32 -14.81
CA LEU A 68 -14.99 -18.42 -15.56
C LEU A 68 -16.23 -19.03 -14.89
N LYS A 69 -16.77 -18.41 -13.83
CA LYS A 69 -17.94 -18.95 -13.15
C LYS A 69 -19.24 -18.71 -13.95
N PRO A 70 -20.03 -19.76 -14.22
CA PRO A 70 -21.31 -19.60 -14.91
C PRO A 70 -22.35 -18.95 -13.99
N GLY A 71 -23.33 -18.27 -14.57
CA GLY A 71 -24.42 -17.62 -13.84
C GLY A 71 -24.31 -16.09 -13.85
N PRO A 72 -25.03 -15.42 -12.92
CA PRO A 72 -25.11 -13.96 -12.84
C PRO A 72 -23.74 -13.28 -12.72
N GLY A 73 -23.66 -12.03 -13.16
CA GLY A 73 -22.48 -11.15 -13.02
C GLY A 73 -21.87 -11.17 -11.63
N SER A 74 -22.70 -11.17 -10.59
CA SER A 74 -22.27 -11.12 -9.20
C SER A 74 -21.44 -12.33 -8.75
N GLU A 75 -21.66 -13.51 -9.34
CA GLU A 75 -20.91 -14.73 -9.02
C GLU A 75 -19.40 -14.61 -9.28
N ARG A 76 -19.00 -13.64 -10.11
CA ARG A 76 -17.61 -13.40 -10.52
C ARG A 76 -16.97 -12.20 -9.84
N ALA A 77 -17.64 -11.58 -8.87
CA ALA A 77 -17.26 -10.27 -8.33
C ALA A 77 -17.14 -10.27 -6.79
N PHE A 78 -16.59 -11.33 -6.22
CA PHE A 78 -16.38 -11.47 -4.76
C PHE A 78 -14.94 -11.16 -4.33
N GLY A 79 -14.01 -10.96 -5.26
CA GLY A 79 -12.59 -10.78 -5.03
C GLY A 79 -12.27 -9.53 -4.23
N LEU A 80 -11.50 -9.71 -3.15
CA LEU A 80 -10.92 -8.61 -2.36
C LEU A 80 -9.76 -7.93 -3.10
N TYR A 81 -9.08 -8.68 -3.97
CA TYR A 81 -7.95 -8.22 -4.76
C TYR A 81 -8.14 -8.59 -6.23
N LYS A 82 -7.52 -7.79 -7.09
CA LYS A 82 -7.34 -8.10 -8.49
C LYS A 82 -6.06 -8.93 -8.68
N THR A 83 -5.89 -9.49 -9.87
CA THR A 83 -4.71 -10.28 -10.24
C THR A 83 -3.40 -9.47 -10.19
N ASP A 84 -3.47 -8.15 -10.25
CA ASP A 84 -2.32 -7.23 -10.07
C ASP A 84 -2.04 -6.91 -8.59
N LEU A 85 -2.70 -7.61 -7.66
CA LEU A 85 -2.63 -7.43 -6.20
C LEU A 85 -3.18 -6.09 -5.70
N SER A 86 -3.79 -5.27 -6.56
CA SER A 86 -4.52 -4.09 -6.12
C SER A 86 -5.81 -4.52 -5.41
N MET A 87 -6.17 -3.80 -4.35
CA MET A 87 -7.44 -4.02 -3.66
C MET A 87 -8.61 -3.62 -4.56
N THR A 88 -9.61 -4.47 -4.63
CA THR A 88 -10.89 -4.15 -5.28
C THR A 88 -11.59 -3.03 -4.52
N TYR A 89 -11.56 -3.08 -3.19
CA TYR A 89 -12.04 -2.04 -2.29
C TYR A 89 -11.34 -2.14 -0.93
N ASP A 90 -11.25 -1.02 -0.22
CA ASP A 90 -10.59 -0.94 1.08
C ASP A 90 -11.53 -1.42 2.21
N THR A 91 -11.19 -2.54 2.86
CA THR A 91 -11.89 -3.04 4.06
C THR A 91 -11.13 -2.62 5.33
N PRO A 92 -11.82 -2.07 6.36
CA PRO A 92 -11.20 -1.51 7.58
C PRO A 92 -10.52 -2.53 8.53
N SER A 93 -10.13 -3.69 8.03
CA SER A 93 -9.60 -4.83 8.78
C SER A 93 -8.13 -5.13 8.58
N THR A 94 -7.46 -4.51 7.61
CA THR A 94 -6.00 -4.52 7.51
C THR A 94 -5.41 -4.21 8.88
N PRO A 95 -4.42 -4.96 9.37
CA PRO A 95 -3.86 -4.76 10.69
C PRO A 95 -3.44 -3.29 10.87
N THR A 96 -4.23 -2.56 11.65
CA THR A 96 -3.80 -1.36 12.35
C THR A 96 -2.81 -1.81 13.43
N THR A 97 -1.58 -2.15 13.02
CA THR A 97 -0.42 -1.73 13.83
C THR A 97 -0.64 -0.26 14.15
N PRO A 98 -0.42 0.24 15.38
CA PRO A 98 -0.82 1.58 15.80
C PRO A 98 -0.36 2.64 14.78
N VAL A 99 -1.26 2.98 13.85
CA VAL A 99 -0.99 3.94 12.79
C VAL A 99 -1.30 5.27 13.45
N THR A 100 -0.24 5.93 13.92
CA THR A 100 -0.25 7.40 14.00
C THR A 100 -0.82 7.90 12.68
N PRO A 101 -1.86 8.77 12.66
CA PRO A 101 -2.65 9.04 11.46
C PRO A 101 -1.74 9.44 10.28
N GLN A 102 -1.50 8.50 9.37
CA GLN A 102 -0.62 8.72 8.23
C GLN A 102 -1.48 9.19 7.05
N PRO A 103 -1.23 10.38 6.49
CA PRO A 103 -2.05 10.93 5.42
C PRO A 103 -2.00 10.03 4.19
N LYS A 104 -3.18 9.67 3.69
CA LYS A 104 -3.42 9.10 2.36
C LYS A 104 -2.46 9.72 1.33
N PRO A 105 -1.51 8.99 0.73
CA PRO A 105 -0.73 9.51 -0.36
C PRO A 105 -1.60 9.45 -1.61
N THR A 106 -2.26 10.56 -1.91
CA THR A 106 -2.50 10.96 -3.30
C THR A 106 -1.15 10.98 -4.03
N ALA A 107 -1.16 10.90 -5.36
CA ALA A 107 0.00 10.85 -6.28
C ALA A 107 1.00 12.05 -6.20
N THR A 108 1.04 12.75 -5.08
CA THR A 108 1.85 13.89 -4.67
C THR A 108 2.66 13.53 -3.42
N GLY A 109 3.50 12.49 -3.50
CA GLY A 109 4.38 12.06 -2.42
C GLY A 109 5.84 11.96 -2.88
N TRP A 110 6.77 11.96 -1.92
CA TRP A 110 8.19 11.70 -2.13
C TRP A 110 8.53 10.30 -1.64
N CYS A 111 9.40 9.60 -2.36
CA CYS A 111 9.96 8.35 -1.88
C CYS A 111 11.22 8.62 -1.08
N VAL A 112 11.24 8.21 0.19
CA VAL A 112 12.38 8.44 1.09
C VAL A 112 12.78 7.15 1.82
N PRO A 113 14.07 6.97 2.14
CA PRO A 113 14.50 5.83 2.95
C PRO A 113 13.89 5.87 4.36
N LYS A 114 13.59 4.71 4.93
CA LYS A 114 13.15 4.59 6.33
C LYS A 114 14.33 4.88 7.27
N ALA A 115 14.03 5.44 8.44
CA ALA A 115 15.02 5.59 9.50
C ALA A 115 15.40 4.21 10.09
N GLY A 116 16.68 4.02 10.42
CA GLY A 116 17.17 2.79 11.03
C GLY A 116 17.51 1.65 10.06
N ILE A 117 17.52 1.91 8.76
CA ILE A 117 18.01 0.97 7.75
C ILE A 117 19.54 1.02 7.70
N SER A 118 20.18 -0.15 7.56
CA SER A 118 21.64 -0.23 7.45
C SER A 118 22.15 0.32 6.11
N ASP A 119 23.35 0.88 6.10
CA ASP A 119 23.99 1.40 4.87
C ASP A 119 24.13 0.31 3.79
N ALA A 120 24.32 -0.96 4.18
CA ALA A 120 24.38 -2.07 3.23
C ALA A 120 23.06 -2.29 2.47
N GLN A 121 21.93 -2.16 3.17
CA GLN A 121 20.60 -2.27 2.56
C GLN A 121 20.29 -1.03 1.71
N LEU A 122 20.69 0.15 2.16
CA LEU A 122 20.55 1.38 1.37
C LEU A 122 21.38 1.35 0.09
N GLN A 123 22.60 0.82 0.16
CA GLN A 123 23.46 0.65 -1.00
C GLN A 123 22.82 -0.29 -2.03
N SER A 124 22.24 -1.41 -1.58
CA SER A 124 21.53 -2.34 -2.48
C SER A 124 20.36 -1.66 -3.20
N SER A 125 19.61 -0.83 -2.48
CA SER A 125 18.50 -0.07 -3.06
C SER A 125 18.96 1.03 -4.02
N LEU A 126 20.09 1.68 -3.72
CA LEU A 126 20.74 2.65 -4.60
C LEU A 126 21.21 1.99 -5.91
N ASP A 127 21.90 0.86 -5.81
CA ASP A 127 22.42 0.11 -6.96
C ASP A 127 21.27 -0.38 -7.85
N TYR A 128 20.20 -0.90 -7.24
CA TYR A 128 18.98 -1.26 -7.96
C TYR A 128 18.39 -0.07 -8.71
N ALA A 129 18.17 1.06 -8.03
CA ALA A 129 17.57 2.25 -8.62
C ALA A 129 18.36 2.72 -9.86
N CYS A 130 19.69 2.84 -9.74
CA CYS A 130 20.56 3.25 -10.84
C CYS A 130 20.58 2.22 -11.99
N GLY A 131 20.43 0.93 -11.68
CA GLY A 131 20.31 -0.14 -12.68
C GLY A 131 19.01 -0.11 -13.50
N GLN A 132 17.97 0.56 -13.01
CA GLN A 132 16.67 0.69 -13.70
C GLN A 132 16.61 1.84 -14.72
N GLY A 133 17.75 2.50 -15.02
CA GLY A 133 17.83 3.51 -16.08
C GLY A 133 17.48 4.93 -15.65
N ILE A 134 17.50 5.23 -14.34
CA ILE A 134 17.44 6.62 -13.84
C ILE A 134 18.82 7.29 -13.90
N ASP A 135 18.86 8.61 -13.97
CA ASP A 135 20.12 9.36 -14.01
C ASP A 135 20.74 9.50 -12.61
N CYS A 136 21.74 8.67 -12.32
CA CYS A 136 22.53 8.73 -11.09
C CYS A 136 23.80 9.59 -11.21
N SER A 137 24.03 10.29 -12.32
CA SER A 137 25.19 11.19 -12.47
C SER A 137 25.24 12.31 -11.42
N PRO A 138 24.11 12.92 -11.00
CA PRO A 138 24.12 14.04 -10.04
C PRO A 138 24.58 13.67 -8.62
N ILE A 139 24.60 12.38 -8.27
CA ILE A 139 25.05 11.87 -6.96
C ILE A 139 26.45 11.26 -7.00
N GLN A 140 27.13 11.29 -8.16
CA GLN A 140 28.53 10.89 -8.26
C GLN A 140 29.47 12.01 -7.81
N LEU A 141 30.74 11.67 -7.58
CA LEU A 141 31.78 12.62 -7.17
C LEU A 141 31.78 13.87 -8.08
N GLY A 142 31.54 15.05 -7.51
CA GLY A 142 31.45 16.32 -8.25
C GLY A 142 30.05 16.68 -8.79
N GLY A 143 29.03 15.86 -8.53
CA GLY A 143 27.64 16.12 -8.89
C GLY A 143 26.93 17.09 -7.94
N ALA A 144 25.87 17.74 -8.43
CA ALA A 144 25.11 18.75 -7.69
C ALA A 144 24.37 18.21 -6.45
N CYS A 145 24.18 16.90 -6.36
CA CYS A 145 23.51 16.20 -5.26
C CYS A 145 24.45 15.22 -4.54
N PHE A 146 25.77 15.38 -4.70
CA PHE A 146 26.77 14.53 -4.05
C PHE A 146 26.83 14.76 -2.53
N GLU A 147 26.67 16.01 -2.07
CA GLU A 147 26.74 16.35 -0.64
C GLU A 147 25.35 16.36 0.03
N PRO A 148 25.21 15.81 1.26
CA PRO A 148 26.26 15.16 2.05
C PRO A 148 26.67 13.81 1.45
N ASN A 149 27.96 13.50 1.40
CA ASN A 149 28.47 12.22 0.87
C ASN A 149 28.16 11.04 1.81
N THR A 150 26.91 10.57 1.81
CA THR A 150 26.45 9.43 2.60
C THR A 150 25.58 8.51 1.76
N VAL A 151 25.60 7.20 2.05
CA VAL A 151 24.77 6.23 1.33
C VAL A 151 23.28 6.55 1.48
N ALA A 152 22.86 7.02 2.64
CA ALA A 152 21.48 7.43 2.90
C ALA A 152 21.04 8.62 2.03
N SER A 153 21.91 9.62 1.83
CA SER A 153 21.58 10.76 0.97
C SER A 153 21.50 10.31 -0.48
N HIS A 154 22.45 9.54 -0.99
CA HIS A 154 22.45 9.09 -2.39
C HIS A 154 21.27 8.14 -2.67
N ALA A 155 20.96 7.22 -1.75
CA ALA A 155 19.80 6.34 -1.85
C ALA A 155 18.49 7.13 -1.89
N ALA A 156 18.34 8.18 -1.08
CA ALA A 156 17.16 9.05 -1.13
C ALA A 156 16.96 9.70 -2.51
N TYR A 157 18.04 9.98 -3.25
CA TYR A 157 17.99 10.57 -4.59
C TYR A 157 17.33 9.59 -5.54
N ALA A 158 17.96 8.42 -5.56
CA ALA A 158 17.75 7.41 -6.55
C ALA A 158 16.36 6.80 -6.37
N MET A 159 15.97 6.55 -5.10
CA MET A 159 14.63 6.11 -4.76
C MET A 159 13.54 7.10 -5.18
N ASN A 160 13.75 8.39 -4.91
CA ASN A 160 12.78 9.42 -5.27
C ASN A 160 12.68 9.64 -6.79
N LEU A 161 13.81 9.63 -7.49
CA LEU A 161 13.87 9.80 -8.94
C LEU A 161 13.27 8.59 -9.66
N TYR A 162 13.54 7.37 -9.18
CA TYR A 162 12.92 6.14 -9.66
C TYR A 162 11.40 6.15 -9.47
N TYR A 163 10.94 6.54 -8.28
CA TYR A 163 9.51 6.66 -8.01
C TYR A 163 8.83 7.69 -8.93
N GLN A 164 9.48 8.84 -9.16
CA GLN A 164 8.94 9.88 -10.04
C GLN A 164 8.93 9.50 -11.52
N SER A 165 9.92 8.73 -11.98
CA SER A 165 10.01 8.24 -13.37
C SER A 165 9.09 7.05 -13.63
N SER A 166 8.80 6.23 -12.62
CA SER A 166 8.00 5.00 -12.74
C SER A 166 6.51 5.23 -12.44
N ALA A 167 5.92 6.26 -13.05
CA ALA A 167 4.50 6.62 -12.94
C ALA A 167 3.96 6.88 -11.51
N LYS A 168 4.84 7.10 -10.52
CA LYS A 168 4.48 7.42 -9.11
C LYS A 168 3.59 6.37 -8.46
N ASN A 169 3.77 5.11 -8.82
CA ASN A 169 3.05 4.03 -8.19
C ASN A 169 3.63 3.71 -6.81
N PRO A 170 2.79 3.48 -5.77
CA PRO A 170 3.27 3.24 -4.41
C PRO A 170 4.27 2.08 -4.26
N TRP A 171 4.11 1.02 -5.05
CA TRP A 171 5.01 -0.14 -5.03
C TRP A 171 6.42 0.16 -5.55
N ASN A 172 6.59 1.20 -6.36
CA ASN A 172 7.91 1.63 -6.83
C ASN A 172 8.75 2.32 -5.73
N CYS A 173 8.17 2.54 -4.54
CA CYS A 173 8.83 3.11 -3.38
C CYS A 173 9.05 2.09 -2.24
N ASP A 174 8.87 0.79 -2.46
CA ASP A 174 9.10 -0.20 -1.40
C ASP A 174 10.60 -0.48 -1.18
N PHE A 175 11.37 -0.65 -2.25
CA PHE A 175 12.80 -0.96 -2.22
C PHE A 175 13.16 -2.05 -1.19
N SER A 176 12.46 -3.20 -1.25
CA SER A 176 12.59 -4.28 -0.26
C SER A 176 12.33 -3.80 1.17
N GLN A 177 11.24 -3.04 1.35
CA GLN A 177 10.84 -2.39 2.60
C GLN A 177 11.84 -1.38 3.18
N THR A 178 12.86 -0.95 2.44
CA THR A 178 13.85 0.05 2.91
C THR A 178 13.40 1.49 2.69
N ALA A 179 12.38 1.70 1.86
CA ALA A 179 11.85 3.02 1.54
C ALA A 179 10.36 3.14 1.88
N THR A 180 9.88 4.37 1.96
CA THR A 180 8.48 4.69 2.28
C THR A 180 8.05 5.95 1.57
N LEU A 181 6.75 6.02 1.25
CA LEU A 181 6.14 7.25 0.75
C LEU A 181 5.84 8.21 1.88
N THR A 182 6.24 9.46 1.68
CA THR A 182 5.89 10.57 2.54
C THR A 182 5.20 11.67 1.76
N SER A 183 4.12 12.22 2.34
CA SER A 183 3.49 13.46 1.90
C SER A 183 4.17 14.70 2.48
N GLN A 184 5.12 14.51 3.40
CA GLN A 184 5.90 15.59 3.98
C GLN A 184 7.05 15.94 3.05
N ASN A 185 7.05 17.19 2.55
CA ASN A 185 8.13 17.69 1.72
C ASN A 185 9.46 17.51 2.48
N PRO A 186 10.39 16.70 1.98
CA PRO A 186 11.61 16.35 2.72
C PRO A 186 12.52 17.57 2.98
N SER A 187 12.26 18.72 2.34
CA SER A 187 13.02 19.98 2.50
C SER A 187 12.87 20.58 3.91
N LYS A 188 11.86 20.15 4.67
CA LYS A 188 11.61 20.60 6.04
C LYS A 188 12.48 19.91 7.09
N TYR A 189 13.13 18.78 6.77
CA TYR A 189 14.07 18.13 7.69
C TYR A 189 15.43 18.82 7.60
N THR A 190 15.91 19.37 8.71
CA THR A 190 17.15 20.15 8.79
C THR A 190 18.40 19.36 8.38
N SER A 191 18.33 18.02 8.39
CA SER A 191 19.34 17.09 7.86
C SER A 191 19.27 16.87 6.33
N LEU A 192 18.19 17.30 5.69
CA LEU A 192 17.89 17.18 4.25
C LEU A 192 17.79 18.55 3.55
N LYS A 193 18.14 19.65 4.25
CA LYS A 193 18.10 21.02 3.70
C LYS A 193 19.01 21.24 2.49
N LEU A 194 20.05 20.42 2.31
CA LEU A 194 20.91 20.47 1.12
C LEU A 194 20.29 19.77 -0.10
N TYR A 195 19.24 18.99 0.10
CA TYR A 195 18.80 17.97 -0.84
C TYR A 195 17.76 18.42 -1.86
N LEU A 196 16.92 19.40 -1.50
CA LEU A 196 15.75 19.78 -2.30
C LEU A 196 15.83 21.18 -2.92
N ASN A 197 16.82 22.00 -2.54
CA ASN A 197 17.08 23.27 -3.23
C ASN A 197 17.52 23.00 -4.69
N SER A 198 18.32 21.96 -4.93
CA SER A 198 18.75 21.54 -6.29
C SER A 198 17.60 21.07 -7.19
N ILE A 199 16.55 20.46 -6.63
CA ILE A 199 15.43 19.89 -7.40
C ILE A 199 14.40 20.98 -7.76
N ALA A 200 14.18 21.96 -6.88
CA ALA A 200 13.31 23.11 -7.19
C ALA A 200 13.96 24.07 -8.21
N ASP A 201 15.28 24.26 -8.13
CA ASP A 201 16.00 25.18 -9.04
C ASP A 201 16.11 24.62 -10.47
N ASN A 202 16.21 23.30 -10.64
CA ASN A 202 16.31 22.68 -11.97
C ASN A 202 14.96 22.54 -12.71
N TRP A 203 13.83 22.53 -12.00
CA TRP A 203 12.51 22.51 -12.64
C TRP A 203 12.11 23.91 -13.13
N PHE A 204 12.45 24.96 -12.36
CA PHE A 204 12.25 26.35 -12.79
C PHE A 204 13.11 26.69 -14.02
N ASN A 205 14.37 26.24 -14.09
CA ASN A 205 15.26 26.53 -15.23
C ASN A 205 14.94 25.78 -16.53
N ARG A 206 14.23 24.64 -16.51
CA ARG A 206 13.80 23.94 -17.73
C ARG A 206 12.43 24.38 -18.27
N SER A 207 11.76 25.29 -17.57
CA SER A 207 10.46 25.82 -17.98
C SER A 207 10.57 27.18 -18.69
N VAL A 208 11.78 27.73 -18.81
CA VAL A 208 12.06 29.07 -19.35
C VAL A 208 13.18 29.04 -20.42
N GLN A 209 13.22 27.99 -21.25
CA GLN A 209 13.85 28.04 -22.58
C GLN A 209 12.94 27.39 -23.62
#